data_AF-A0A1Y3BPP4-F1
#
_entry.id   AF-A0A1Y3BPP4-F1
#
_cell.length_a   1.000
_cell.length_b   1.000
_cell.length_c   1.000
_cell.angle_alpha   90.00
_cell.angle_beta   90.00
_cell.angle_gamma   90.00
#
_symmetry.space_group_name_H-M   'P 1'
#
loop_
_entity.id
_entity.type
_entity.pdbx_description
1 polymer ?
#
loop_
_entity_poly.entity_id
_entity_poly.type
_entity_poly.pdbx_seq_one_letter_code
_entity_poly.pdbx_strand_id
1 'polypeptide(L)'
;MAYFGEIEHNNLHGLICIPVLPKSLAEDKGFFFRLFCTGGRNPNDPDNPKDNKEHMMMIFFRDVLAESLNRPLVKLLVISVFLVYLCIGIYGCSVIKEGLDRRKLSRDDSYSIQFYDFEDKYFREYPYRIQVVINETMNYADSRIQQQIEEMLQKFEQSPFVADKSMTESWLRSYLTFLNQDDSFLFLQVRSIS
;
A
#
# COMPACT_ATOMS: atom_id res chain seq x y z
N MET A 1 -12.25 2.10 24.56
CA MET A 1 -11.84 3.20 25.47
C MET A 1 -13.00 3.81 26.26
N ALA A 2 -14.26 3.68 25.84
CA ALA A 2 -15.40 4.25 26.59
C ALA A 2 -15.66 3.62 27.98
N TYR A 3 -15.44 2.32 28.14
CA TYR A 3 -15.72 1.60 29.40
C TYR A 3 -14.92 2.12 30.60
N PHE A 4 -13.60 2.30 30.45
CA PHE A 4 -12.77 2.85 31.53
C PHE A 4 -13.07 4.32 31.80
N GLY A 5 -13.50 5.10 30.81
CA GLY A 5 -13.93 6.49 31.00
C GLY A 5 -15.20 6.60 31.83
N GLU A 6 -16.18 5.71 31.62
CA GLU A 6 -17.41 5.66 32.43
C GLU A 6 -17.14 5.23 33.88
N ILE A 7 -16.22 4.27 34.06
CA ILE A 7 -15.77 3.83 35.39
C ILE A 7 -15.03 4.95 36.12
N GLU A 8 -14.15 5.67 35.42
CA GLU A 8 -13.42 6.82 35.96
C GLU A 8 -14.36 7.99 36.30
N HIS A 9 -15.35 8.28 35.44
CA HIS A 9 -16.37 9.30 35.70
C HIS A 9 -17.17 9.01 36.98
N ASN A 10 -17.47 7.73 37.23
CA ASN A 10 -18.18 7.28 38.42
C ASN A 10 -17.25 7.09 39.65
N ASN A 11 -15.98 7.51 39.58
CA ASN A 11 -14.96 7.36 40.63
C ASN A 11 -14.84 5.90 41.13
N LEU A 12 -14.82 4.94 40.21
CA LEU A 12 -14.62 3.52 40.49
C LEU A 12 -13.21 3.08 40.08
N HIS A 13 -12.67 2.07 40.76
CA HIS A 13 -11.35 1.52 40.47
C HIS A 13 -11.37 0.78 39.12
N GLY A 14 -10.49 1.15 38.18
CA GLY A 14 -10.50 0.65 36.80
C GLY A 14 -10.60 -0.88 36.63
N LEU A 15 -9.94 -1.65 37.51
CA LEU A 15 -9.92 -3.12 37.43
C LEU A 15 -10.87 -3.85 38.38
N ILE A 16 -11.29 -3.19 39.47
CA ILE A 16 -12.00 -3.86 40.59
C ILE A 16 -13.42 -3.29 40.75
N CYS A 17 -13.72 -2.16 40.09
CA CYS A 17 -15.01 -1.48 40.11
C CYS A 17 -15.52 -1.11 41.53
N ILE A 18 -14.62 -0.97 42.50
CA ILE A 18 -14.90 -0.50 43.86
C ILE A 18 -14.72 1.02 43.90
N PRO A 19 -15.53 1.78 44.67
CA PRO A 19 -15.35 3.22 44.81
C PRO A 19 -13.94 3.59 45.28
N VAL A 20 -13.27 4.46 44.53
CA VAL A 20 -11.99 5.06 44.91
C VAL A 20 -12.23 6.36 45.66
N LEU A 21 -11.40 6.61 46.67
CA LEU A 21 -11.45 7.85 47.45
C LEU A 21 -10.25 8.73 47.10
N PRO A 22 -10.42 10.06 47.06
CA PRO A 22 -9.30 10.98 46.93
C PRO A 22 -8.36 10.84 48.15
N LYS A 23 -7.08 11.15 47.95
CA LYS A 23 -6.01 10.93 48.94
C LYS A 23 -6.25 11.68 50.25
N SER A 24 -6.90 12.83 50.20
CA SER A 24 -7.29 13.68 51.34
C SER A 24 -8.34 13.03 52.24
N LEU A 25 -9.28 12.27 51.67
CA LEU A 25 -10.35 11.58 52.41
C LEU A 25 -9.95 10.15 52.79
N ALA A 26 -8.91 9.60 52.17
CA ALA A 26 -8.40 8.26 52.46
C ALA A 26 -7.38 8.24 53.61
N GLU A 27 -7.27 9.31 54.42
CA GLU A 27 -6.27 9.40 55.48
C GLU A 27 -6.49 8.39 56.64
N ASP A 28 -7.74 8.02 56.91
CA ASP A 28 -8.13 7.09 57.99
C ASP A 28 -8.20 5.61 57.55
N LYS A 29 -7.85 5.29 56.30
CA LYS A 29 -7.95 3.93 55.75
C LYS A 29 -6.63 3.16 55.84
N GLY A 30 -6.73 1.83 55.83
CA GLY A 30 -5.59 0.92 55.88
C GLY A 30 -4.62 1.08 54.70
N PHE A 31 -3.36 0.69 54.90
CA PHE A 31 -2.26 0.88 53.94
C PHE A 31 -2.55 0.30 52.54
N PHE A 32 -3.09 -0.92 52.46
CA PHE A 32 -3.43 -1.55 51.17
C PHE A 32 -4.50 -0.77 50.40
N PHE A 33 -5.51 -0.23 51.09
CA PHE A 33 -6.53 0.61 50.46
C PHE A 33 -5.93 1.94 49.98
N ARG A 34 -5.04 2.53 50.78
CA ARG A 34 -4.31 3.76 50.42
C ARG A 34 -3.44 3.61 49.18
N LEU A 35 -2.84 2.44 48.99
CA LEU A 35 -1.94 2.19 47.87
C LEU A 35 -2.69 1.88 46.57
N PHE A 36 -3.75 1.06 46.63
CA PHE A 36 -4.43 0.54 45.44
C PHE A 36 -5.74 1.29 45.09
N CYS A 37 -6.46 1.82 46.07
CA CYS A 37 -7.79 2.40 45.88
C CYS A 37 -7.86 3.91 46.15
N THR A 38 -6.74 4.61 45.99
CA THR A 38 -6.70 6.08 46.07
C THR A 38 -6.55 6.71 44.70
N GLY A 39 -7.42 7.66 44.41
CA GLY A 39 -7.56 8.26 43.09
C GLY A 39 -9.00 8.74 42.90
N GLY A 40 -9.25 9.48 41.82
CA GLY A 40 -10.56 10.07 41.53
C GLY A 40 -10.68 11.54 41.95
N ARG A 41 -11.67 12.22 41.37
CA ARG A 41 -11.90 13.65 41.56
C ARG A 41 -12.82 13.85 42.77
N ASN A 42 -12.37 14.66 43.73
CA ASN A 42 -13.21 15.07 44.84
C ASN A 42 -14.26 16.10 44.34
N PRO A 43 -15.57 15.80 44.40
CA PRO A 43 -16.60 16.73 43.92
C PRO A 43 -16.77 17.96 44.82
N ASN A 44 -16.38 17.87 46.10
CA ASN A 44 -16.54 18.96 47.08
C ASN A 44 -15.32 19.89 47.12
N ASP A 45 -14.14 19.41 46.71
CA ASP A 45 -12.90 20.20 46.62
C ASP A 45 -12.01 19.67 45.46
N PRO A 46 -12.36 20.01 44.22
CA PRO A 46 -11.75 19.41 43.03
C PRO A 46 -10.30 19.82 42.78
N ASP A 47 -9.84 20.94 43.33
CA ASP A 47 -8.51 21.52 43.07
C ASP A 47 -7.55 21.33 44.27
N ASN A 48 -7.87 20.41 45.18
CA ASN A 48 -7.03 20.12 46.33
C ASN A 48 -5.62 19.65 45.91
N PRO A 49 -4.54 20.38 46.28
CA PRO A 49 -3.17 20.05 45.88
C PRO A 49 -2.66 18.72 46.46
N LYS A 50 -3.29 18.20 47.53
CA LYS A 50 -2.98 16.87 48.08
C LYS A 50 -3.46 15.73 47.20
N ASP A 51 -4.58 15.93 46.50
CA ASP A 51 -5.23 14.94 45.65
C ASP A 51 -4.65 14.97 44.24
N ASN A 52 -4.43 16.17 43.71
CA ASN A 52 -3.92 16.41 42.36
C ASN A 52 -2.48 16.91 42.40
N LYS A 53 -1.57 16.15 43.00
CA LYS A 53 -0.15 16.50 42.96
C LYS A 53 0.37 16.36 41.54
N GLU A 54 0.93 17.44 41.01
CA GLU A 54 1.53 17.42 39.67
C GLU A 54 2.64 16.39 39.58
N HIS A 55 2.55 15.52 38.58
CA HIS A 55 3.61 14.57 38.30
C HIS A 55 4.84 15.31 37.76
N MET A 56 6.03 14.85 38.17
CA MET A 56 7.32 15.44 37.78
C MET A 56 7.48 15.60 36.26
N MET A 57 6.94 14.67 35.46
CA MET A 57 6.95 14.78 33.99
C MET A 57 6.08 15.93 33.47
N MET A 58 4.91 16.18 34.06
CA MET A 58 4.07 17.31 33.66
C MET A 58 4.73 18.65 33.97
N ILE A 59 5.37 18.75 35.13
CA ILE A 59 6.12 19.95 35.54
C ILE A 59 7.26 20.18 34.53
N PHE A 60 8.01 19.15 34.16
CA PHE A 60 9.06 19.26 33.15
C PHE A 60 8.53 19.74 31.78
N PHE A 61 7.43 19.15 31.30
CA PHE A 61 6.84 19.55 30.02
C PHE A 61 6.28 20.97 30.04
N ARG A 62 5.61 21.35 31.14
CA ARG A 62 5.01 22.68 31.30
C ARG A 62 6.06 23.76 31.48
N ASP A 63 6.99 23.55 32.40
CA ASP A 63 7.85 24.63 32.89
C ASP A 63 9.18 24.65 32.13
N VAL A 64 9.78 23.50 31.80
CA VAL A 64 11.08 23.46 31.12
C VAL A 64 10.93 23.44 29.60
N LEU A 65 10.13 22.50 29.07
CA LEU A 65 9.99 22.34 27.62
C LEU A 65 9.17 23.48 27.01
N ALA A 66 8.03 23.83 27.60
CA ALA A 66 7.18 24.87 27.03
C ALA A 66 7.85 26.26 27.08
N GLU A 67 8.57 26.58 28.17
CA GLU A 67 9.33 27.83 28.24
C GLU A 67 10.45 27.86 27.19
N SER A 68 11.16 26.75 27.01
CA SER A 68 12.21 26.63 25.98
C SER A 68 11.67 26.79 24.56
N LEU A 69 10.53 26.17 24.23
CA LEU A 69 9.89 26.27 22.91
C LEU A 69 9.26 27.65 22.64
N ASN A 70 8.89 28.38 23.69
CA ASN A 70 8.33 29.73 23.54
C ASN A 70 9.39 30.81 23.27
N ARG A 71 10.68 30.52 23.48
CA ARG A 71 11.76 31.44 23.11
C ARG A 71 11.77 31.62 21.58
N PRO A 72 11.81 32.87 21.08
CA PRO A 72 11.65 33.15 19.64
C PRO A 72 12.73 32.48 18.78
N LEU A 73 13.97 32.39 19.27
CA LEU A 73 15.07 31.73 18.56
C LEU A 73 14.84 30.22 18.40
N VAL A 74 14.41 29.54 19.47
CA VAL A 74 14.12 28.10 19.46
C VAL A 74 12.92 27.82 18.57
N LYS A 75 11.88 28.65 18.66
CA LYS A 75 10.70 28.56 17.79
C LYS A 75 11.05 28.67 16.31
N LEU A 76 11.89 29.64 15.93
CA LEU A 76 12.37 29.79 14.55
C LEU A 76 13.21 28.61 14.09
N LEU A 77 14.09 28.08 14.95
CA LEU A 77 14.88 26.88 14.66
C LEU A 77 13.96 25.69 14.37
N VAL A 78 12.98 25.42 15.23
CA VAL A 78 12.04 24.30 15.06
C VAL A 78 11.27 24.44 13.74
N ILE A 79 10.73 25.63 13.44
CA ILE A 79 10.04 25.89 12.17
C ILE A 79 10.97 25.63 10.98
N SER A 80 12.22 26.10 11.04
CA SER A 80 13.21 25.87 9.99
C SER A 80 13.50 24.39 9.77
N VAL A 81 13.66 23.61 10.84
CA VAL A 81 13.86 22.15 10.76
C VAL A 81 12.66 21.46 10.12
N PHE A 82 11.44 21.85 10.49
CA PHE A 82 10.22 21.30 9.88
C PHE A 82 10.11 21.67 8.40
N LEU A 83 10.50 22.89 7.99
CA LEU A 83 10.54 23.28 6.59
C LEU A 83 11.56 22.45 5.81
N VAL A 84 12.77 22.26 6.34
CA VAL A 84 13.79 21.40 5.72
C VAL A 84 13.29 19.96 5.60
N TYR A 85 12.69 19.42 6.66
CA TYR A 85 12.08 18.08 6.65
C TYR A 85 11.00 17.97 5.55
N LEU A 86 10.14 18.98 5.42
CA LEU A 86 9.09 19.03 4.41
C LEU A 86 9.69 19.09 2.99
N CYS A 87 10.70 19.94 2.77
CA CYS A 87 11.42 20.00 1.50
C CYS A 87 12.05 18.64 1.12
N ILE A 88 12.67 17.95 2.07
CA ILE A 88 13.23 16.61 1.87
C ILE A 88 12.11 15.60 1.54
N GLY A 89 10.97 15.68 2.24
CA GLY A 89 9.81 14.83 1.97
C GLY A 89 9.26 15.03 0.56
N ILE A 90 9.07 16.28 0.12
CA ILE A 90 8.63 16.60 -1.25
C ILE A 90 9.65 16.09 -2.27
N TYR A 91 10.95 16.32 -2.03
CA TYR A 91 11.99 15.82 -2.92
C TYR A 91 12.00 14.29 -2.99
N GLY A 92 11.81 13.62 -1.84
CA GLY A 92 11.67 12.17 -1.75
C GLY A 92 10.52 11.66 -2.63
N CYS A 93 9.37 12.33 -2.59
CA CYS A 93 8.22 12.00 -3.44
C CYS A 93 8.56 12.08 -4.94
N SER A 94 9.42 13.01 -5.38
CA SER A 94 9.85 13.11 -6.77
C SER A 94 10.86 12.03 -7.20
N VAL A 95 11.55 11.41 -6.25
CA VAL A 95 12.58 10.37 -6.52
C VAL A 95 12.00 8.95 -6.45
N ILE A 96 10.81 8.79 -5.85
CA ILE A 96 10.14 7.49 -5.79
C ILE A 96 9.90 6.98 -7.21
N LYS A 97 10.50 5.82 -7.50
CA LYS A 97 10.27 5.09 -8.75
C LYS A 97 9.03 4.23 -8.56
N GLU A 98 8.08 4.37 -9.47
CA GLU A 98 6.90 3.51 -9.53
C GLU A 98 7.31 2.12 -10.03
N GLY A 99 6.90 1.08 -9.31
CA GLY A 99 7.18 -0.31 -9.68
C GLY A 99 7.21 -1.26 -8.50
N LEU A 100 6.67 -2.45 -8.71
CA LEU A 100 6.74 -3.55 -7.75
C LEU A 100 7.93 -4.44 -8.11
N ASP A 101 8.95 -4.39 -7.26
CA ASP A 101 10.09 -5.30 -7.38
C ASP A 101 9.67 -6.70 -6.91
N ARG A 102 9.48 -7.64 -7.84
CA ARG A 102 9.04 -9.02 -7.55
C ARG A 102 9.99 -9.73 -6.58
N ARG A 103 11.27 -9.36 -6.57
CA ARG A 103 12.26 -9.85 -5.61
C ARG A 103 11.86 -9.54 -4.16
N LYS A 104 11.35 -8.33 -3.90
CA LYS A 104 10.96 -7.86 -2.56
C LYS A 104 9.67 -8.47 -2.04
N LEU A 105 8.91 -9.17 -2.89
CA LEU A 105 7.75 -9.94 -2.49
C LEU A 105 8.10 -11.35 -2.00
N SER A 106 9.30 -11.82 -2.36
CA SER A 106 9.77 -13.15 -2.02
C SER A 106 10.54 -13.12 -0.71
N ARG A 107 10.54 -14.25 0.02
CA ARG A 107 11.40 -14.41 1.20
C ARG A 107 12.88 -14.35 0.76
N ASP A 108 13.71 -13.65 1.52
CA ASP A 108 15.12 -13.35 1.17
C ASP A 108 16.01 -14.58 0.92
N ASP A 109 15.62 -15.75 1.42
CA ASP A 109 16.33 -17.03 1.28
C ASP A 109 15.71 -17.96 0.21
N SER A 110 14.67 -17.52 -0.49
CA SER A 110 13.97 -18.35 -1.46
C SER A 110 14.71 -18.43 -2.80
N TYR A 111 14.64 -19.60 -3.44
CA TYR A 111 15.09 -19.77 -4.83
C TYR A 111 14.40 -18.78 -5.80
N SER A 112 13.19 -18.30 -5.43
CA SER A 112 12.40 -17.36 -6.23
C SER A 112 13.16 -16.07 -6.53
N ILE A 113 14.06 -15.63 -5.64
CA ILE A 113 14.86 -14.43 -5.86
C ILE A 113 15.81 -14.62 -7.03
N GLN A 114 16.56 -15.73 -7.05
CA GLN A 114 17.47 -16.03 -8.16
C GLN A 114 16.70 -16.21 -9.47
N PHE A 115 15.52 -16.84 -9.42
CA PHE A 115 14.65 -16.98 -10.58
C PHE A 115 14.25 -15.61 -11.15
N TYR A 116 13.73 -14.70 -10.31
CA TYR A 116 13.32 -13.37 -10.76
C TYR A 116 14.51 -12.53 -11.25
N ASP A 117 15.68 -12.64 -10.62
CA ASP A 117 16.89 -11.94 -11.07
C ASP A 117 17.32 -12.40 -12.47
N PHE A 118 17.23 -13.71 -12.77
CA PHE A 118 17.54 -14.24 -14.10
C PHE A 118 16.45 -13.93 -15.13
N GLU A 119 15.18 -14.01 -14.75
CA GLU A 119 14.04 -13.61 -15.59
C GLU A 119 14.20 -12.13 -16.01
N ASP A 120 14.45 -11.25 -15.06
CA ASP A 120 14.58 -9.81 -15.30
C ASP A 120 15.83 -9.45 -16.11
N LYS A 121 16.91 -10.24 -15.99
CA LYS A 121 18.16 -9.99 -16.72
C LYS A 121 18.14 -10.49 -18.16
N TYR A 122 17.53 -11.65 -18.41
CA TYR A 122 17.64 -12.33 -19.71
C TYR A 122 16.33 -12.35 -20.51
N PHE A 123 15.17 -12.19 -19.89
CA PHE A 123 13.86 -12.40 -20.53
C PHE A 123 12.94 -11.17 -20.51
N ARG A 124 13.50 -9.98 -20.29
CA ARG A 124 12.72 -8.73 -20.09
C ARG A 124 12.44 -7.92 -21.36
N GLU A 125 12.94 -8.37 -22.51
CA GLU A 125 12.75 -7.68 -23.81
C GLU A 125 11.27 -7.70 -24.24
N TYR A 126 10.61 -8.86 -24.15
CA TYR A 126 9.17 -9.02 -24.44
C TYR A 126 8.49 -9.93 -23.39
N PRO A 127 8.24 -9.43 -22.16
CA PRO A 127 7.84 -10.28 -21.04
C PRO A 127 6.38 -10.77 -21.13
N TYR A 128 5.55 -10.15 -21.96
CA TYR A 128 4.12 -10.45 -22.03
C TYR A 128 3.69 -10.80 -23.45
N ARG A 129 2.88 -11.85 -23.56
CA ARG A 129 2.21 -12.22 -24.81
C ARG A 129 0.90 -11.45 -24.93
N ILE A 130 0.79 -10.59 -25.93
CA ILE A 130 -0.43 -9.85 -26.24
C ILE A 130 -1.32 -10.70 -27.15
N GLN A 131 -2.61 -10.76 -26.85
CA GLN A 131 -3.61 -11.42 -27.69
C GLN A 131 -4.59 -10.37 -28.20
N VAL A 132 -4.68 -10.24 -29.52
CA VAL A 132 -5.63 -9.34 -30.19
C VAL A 132 -6.84 -10.17 -30.60
N VAL A 133 -8.01 -9.84 -30.06
CA VAL A 133 -9.28 -10.53 -30.34
C VAL A 133 -10.23 -9.57 -31.02
N ILE A 134 -10.75 -9.96 -32.17
CA ILE A 134 -11.76 -9.19 -32.90
C ILE A 134 -13.13 -9.70 -32.48
N ASN A 135 -13.91 -8.85 -31.82
CA ASN A 135 -15.21 -9.21 -31.25
C ASN A 135 -16.36 -9.17 -32.26
N GLU A 136 -16.11 -8.73 -33.50
CA GLU A 136 -17.15 -8.57 -34.52
C GLU A 136 -17.20 -9.75 -35.48
N THR A 137 -18.41 -10.10 -35.92
CA THR A 137 -18.61 -11.10 -36.98
C THR A 137 -18.23 -10.50 -38.32
N MET A 138 -17.10 -10.93 -38.88
CA MET A 138 -16.61 -10.48 -40.17
C MET A 138 -16.54 -11.65 -41.16
N ASN A 139 -16.67 -11.34 -42.44
CA ASN A 139 -16.44 -12.31 -43.50
C ASN A 139 -14.94 -12.43 -43.80
N TYR A 140 -14.25 -13.36 -43.14
CA TYR A 140 -12.82 -13.62 -43.35
C TYR A 140 -12.47 -14.19 -44.73
N ALA A 141 -13.47 -14.59 -45.53
CA ALA A 141 -13.24 -14.99 -46.92
C ALA A 141 -13.12 -13.80 -47.88
N ASP A 142 -13.56 -12.59 -47.46
CA ASP A 142 -13.40 -11.39 -48.28
C ASP A 142 -11.96 -10.88 -48.25
N SER A 143 -11.35 -10.77 -49.42
CA SER A 143 -10.02 -10.18 -49.64
C SER A 143 -9.83 -8.81 -48.99
N ARG A 144 -10.87 -7.98 -48.94
CA ARG A 144 -10.79 -6.64 -48.33
C ARG A 144 -10.64 -6.73 -46.81
N ILE A 145 -11.37 -7.63 -46.18
CA ILE A 145 -11.28 -7.90 -44.73
C ILE A 145 -9.92 -8.51 -44.39
N GLN A 146 -9.44 -9.45 -45.20
CA GLN A 146 -8.11 -10.03 -45.02
C GLN A 146 -7.01 -8.97 -45.05
N GLN A 147 -7.06 -8.05 -46.02
CA GLN A 147 -6.11 -6.94 -46.11
C GLN A 147 -6.21 -5.99 -44.92
N GLN A 148 -7.42 -5.65 -44.46
CA GLN A 148 -7.59 -4.80 -43.27
C GLN A 148 -7.00 -5.42 -42.00
N ILE A 149 -7.17 -6.73 -41.81
CA ILE A 149 -6.57 -7.46 -40.69
C ILE A 149 -5.04 -7.47 -40.80
N GLU A 150 -4.50 -7.67 -42.01
CA GLU A 150 -3.05 -7.61 -42.25
C GLU A 150 -2.48 -6.22 -41.96
N GLU A 151 -3.14 -5.15 -42.40
CA GLU A 151 -2.73 -3.77 -42.11
C GLU A 151 -2.78 -3.47 -40.60
N MET A 152 -3.78 -4.00 -39.89
CA MET A 152 -3.86 -3.89 -38.43
C MET A 152 -2.67 -4.60 -37.76
N LEU A 153 -2.36 -5.84 -38.15
CA LEU A 153 -1.24 -6.61 -37.60
C LEU A 153 0.09 -5.92 -37.88
N GLN A 154 0.29 -5.40 -39.10
CA GLN A 154 1.50 -4.67 -39.46
C GLN A 154 1.69 -3.40 -38.62
N LYS A 155 0.61 -2.68 -38.27
CA LYS A 155 0.70 -1.53 -37.36
C LYS A 155 1.14 -1.93 -35.95
N PHE A 156 0.71 -3.10 -35.46
CA PHE A 156 1.20 -3.64 -34.18
C PHE A 156 2.68 -4.02 -34.29
N GLU A 157 3.07 -4.73 -35.34
CA GLU A 157 4.46 -5.16 -35.58
C GLU A 157 5.43 -3.99 -35.78
N GLN A 158 4.96 -2.84 -36.29
CA GLN A 158 5.77 -1.62 -36.43
C GLN A 158 6.00 -0.87 -35.11
N SER A 159 5.29 -1.23 -34.05
CA SER A 159 5.43 -0.58 -32.74
C SER A 159 6.72 -1.01 -32.05
N PRO A 160 7.49 -0.08 -31.43
CA PRO A 160 8.73 -0.44 -30.72
C PRO A 160 8.48 -1.28 -29.46
N PHE A 161 7.22 -1.43 -29.04
CA PHE A 161 6.82 -2.20 -27.85
C PHE A 161 6.40 -3.64 -28.17
N VAL A 162 6.29 -3.99 -29.45
CA VAL A 162 5.88 -5.32 -29.90
C VAL A 162 7.07 -5.95 -30.63
N ALA A 163 7.20 -7.27 -30.51
CA ALA A 163 8.23 -8.00 -31.22
C ALA A 163 7.97 -8.00 -32.73
N ASP A 164 9.03 -8.22 -33.50
CA ASP A 164 8.97 -8.29 -34.95
C ASP A 164 7.95 -9.33 -35.46
N LYS A 165 7.61 -9.20 -36.75
CA LYS A 165 6.74 -10.13 -37.48
C LYS A 165 7.11 -11.61 -37.30
N SER A 166 8.38 -11.94 -37.05
CA SER A 166 8.86 -13.30 -36.78
C SER A 166 8.29 -13.92 -35.51
N MET A 167 7.89 -13.11 -34.53
CA MET A 167 7.32 -13.55 -33.25
C MET A 167 5.79 -13.42 -33.24
N THR A 168 5.19 -12.94 -34.34
CA THR A 168 3.74 -12.72 -34.43
C THR A 168 3.05 -13.93 -35.06
N GLU A 169 2.18 -14.56 -34.27
CA GLU A 169 1.37 -15.69 -34.70
C GLU A 169 -0.04 -15.23 -35.12
N SER A 170 -0.42 -15.52 -36.36
CA SER A 170 -1.74 -15.20 -36.91
C SER A 170 -2.35 -16.39 -37.62
N TRP A 171 -3.49 -16.86 -37.10
CA TRP A 171 -4.22 -17.99 -37.69
C TRP A 171 -4.60 -17.73 -39.15
N LEU A 172 -4.93 -16.48 -39.49
CA LEU A 172 -5.35 -16.10 -40.84
C LEU A 172 -4.19 -16.18 -41.83
N ARG A 173 -2.99 -15.72 -41.44
CA ARG A 173 -1.78 -15.85 -42.27
C ARG A 173 -1.41 -17.31 -42.50
N SER A 174 -1.45 -18.13 -41.46
CA SER A 174 -1.18 -19.56 -41.56
C SER A 174 -2.19 -20.27 -42.46
N TYR A 175 -3.47 -19.89 -42.34
CA TYR A 175 -4.53 -20.43 -43.20
C TYR A 175 -4.36 -20.04 -44.66
N LEU A 176 -4.08 -18.76 -44.97
CA LEU A 176 -3.81 -18.32 -46.34
C LEU A 176 -2.57 -18.97 -46.93
N THR A 177 -1.52 -19.15 -46.12
CA THR A 177 -0.30 -19.86 -46.53
C THR A 177 -0.62 -21.32 -46.87
N PHE A 178 -1.44 -21.98 -46.05
CA PHE A 178 -1.92 -23.34 -46.31
C PHE A 178 -2.72 -23.42 -47.62
N LEU A 179 -3.63 -22.48 -47.89
CA LEU A 179 -4.41 -22.46 -49.14
C LEU A 179 -3.54 -22.29 -50.39
N ASN A 180 -2.38 -21.62 -50.27
CA ASN A 180 -1.45 -21.43 -51.38
C ASN A 180 -0.53 -22.65 -51.62
N GLN A 181 -0.62 -23.71 -50.81
CA GLN A 181 0.16 -24.93 -51.03
C GLN A 181 -0.51 -25.83 -52.07
N ASP A 182 0.28 -26.42 -52.95
CA ASP A 182 -0.20 -27.30 -54.02
C ASP A 182 -0.93 -28.55 -53.49
N ASP A 183 -0.59 -29.05 -52.30
CA ASP A 183 -1.24 -30.24 -51.73
C ASP A 183 -2.55 -29.92 -50.98
N SER A 184 -2.84 -28.64 -50.76
CA SER A 184 -3.98 -28.20 -49.94
C SER A 184 -5.33 -28.67 -50.50
N PHE A 185 -5.47 -28.78 -51.82
CA PHE A 185 -6.72 -29.22 -52.47
C PHE A 185 -7.13 -30.63 -52.03
N LEU A 186 -6.17 -31.53 -51.78
CA LEU A 186 -6.45 -32.91 -51.36
C LEU A 186 -7.14 -32.92 -50.00
N PHE A 187 -6.64 -32.12 -49.06
CA PHE A 187 -7.19 -32.00 -47.72
C PHE A 187 -8.57 -31.34 -47.71
N LEU A 188 -8.79 -30.35 -48.59
CA LEU A 188 -10.10 -29.68 -48.70
C LEU A 188 -11.15 -30.58 -49.37
N GLN A 189 -10.79 -31.35 -50.39
CA GLN A 189 -11.71 -32.26 -51.08
C GLN A 189 -12.16 -33.43 -50.20
N VAL A 190 -11.24 -34.04 -49.44
CA VAL A 190 -11.57 -35.14 -48.52
C VAL A 190 -12.61 -34.72 -47.49
N ARG A 191 -12.60 -33.44 -47.08
CA ARG A 191 -13.59 -32.89 -46.13
C ARG A 191 -14.96 -32.63 -46.73
N SER A 192 -15.06 -32.41 -48.04
CA SER A 192 -16.33 -32.16 -48.73
C SER A 192 -17.17 -33.42 -48.97
N ILE A 193 -16.60 -34.61 -48.77
CA ILE A 193 -17.22 -35.91 -49.08
C ILE A 193 -17.79 -36.59 -47.81
N SER A 194 -17.53 -36.03 -46.63
CA SER A 194 -18.14 -36.40 -45.34
C SER A 194 -19.24 -35.43 -44.95
#